data_AF-A0A971K0E6-F1
#
_entry.id   AF-A0A971K0E6-F1
#
_cell.length_a   1.000
_cell.length_b   1.000
_cell.length_c   1.000
_cell.angle_alpha   90.00
_cell.angle_beta   90.00
_cell.angle_gamma   90.00
#
_symmetry.space_group_name_H-M   'P 1'
#
loop_
_entity.id
_entity.type
_entity.pdbx_description
1 polymer ?
#
loop_
_entity_poly.entity_id
_entity_poly.type
_entity_poly.pdbx_seq_one_letter_code
_entity_poly.pdbx_strand_id
1 'polypeptide(L)'
;SVVEKPALREAVLNAIIHNDYLFMTSPVFEIYDDRIVVLSSGGLPPGLSKDQFFKGRSLPRSRELMRIFTDMELGEQLGSGMQKILRAYPTEIFDISGSFIQATFYYDKEALAILRNQIPEEVSERRASVMKMLSPTALKVLALLMEEGAKTREEIDSALDLSSGDAVVELRGHGLITKESDKYLVR
;
A
#
# COMPACT_ATOMS: atom_id res chain seq x y z
N SER A 1 9.31 -13.85 -4.88
CA SER A 1 8.37 -12.75 -4.55
C SER A 1 8.98 -11.48 -5.09
N VAL A 2 8.20 -10.47 -5.49
CA VAL A 2 8.79 -9.17 -5.91
C VAL A 2 9.39 -8.39 -4.75
N VAL A 3 9.00 -8.72 -3.52
CA VAL A 3 9.49 -8.10 -2.29
C VAL A 3 9.58 -9.15 -1.18
N GLU A 4 10.59 -9.06 -0.32
CA GLU A 4 10.72 -9.89 0.88
C GLU A 4 9.66 -9.55 1.93
N LYS A 5 8.59 -10.34 1.96
CA LYS A 5 7.40 -10.13 2.79
C LYS A 5 7.71 -9.97 4.30
N PRO A 6 8.61 -10.77 4.92
CA PRO A 6 8.90 -10.62 6.35
C PRO A 6 9.52 -9.26 6.69
N ALA A 7 10.42 -8.77 5.84
CA ALA A 7 11.07 -7.48 6.02
C ALA A 7 10.11 -6.31 5.79
N LEU A 8 9.26 -6.38 4.75
CA LEU A 8 8.24 -5.35 4.51
C LEU A 8 7.24 -5.27 5.68
N ARG A 9 6.75 -6.44 6.16
CA ARG A 9 5.85 -6.51 7.31
C ARG A 9 6.47 -5.86 8.55
N GLU A 10 7.74 -6.15 8.81
CA GLU A 10 8.47 -5.58 9.93
C GLU A 10 8.63 -4.05 9.80
N ALA A 11 8.90 -3.53 8.60
CA ALA A 11 8.97 -2.09 8.37
C ALA A 11 7.62 -1.39 8.59
N VAL A 12 6.52 -2.00 8.14
CA VAL A 12 5.16 -1.48 8.39
C VAL A 12 4.85 -1.44 9.88
N LEU A 13 5.16 -2.51 10.62
CA LEU A 13 4.97 -2.57 12.06
C LEU A 13 5.82 -1.52 12.79
N ASN A 14 7.09 -1.38 12.41
CA ASN A 14 7.97 -0.36 12.98
C ASN A 14 7.46 1.05 12.69
N ALA A 15 6.95 1.31 11.48
CA ALA A 15 6.33 2.59 11.16
C ALA A 15 5.13 2.85 12.07
N ILE A 16 4.24 1.89 12.29
CA ILE A 16 3.07 2.07 13.16
C ILE A 16 3.46 2.28 14.62
N ILE A 17 4.37 1.46 15.16
CA ILE A 17 4.76 1.49 16.58
C ILE A 17 5.59 2.74 16.93
N HIS A 18 6.48 3.15 16.02
CA HIS A 18 7.45 4.22 16.27
C HIS A 18 7.10 5.56 15.62
N ASN A 19 5.96 5.69 14.95
CA ASN A 19 5.50 6.97 14.40
C ASN A 19 5.24 8.00 15.50
N ASP A 20 5.54 9.26 15.19
CA ASP A 20 5.20 10.41 16.02
C ASP A 20 3.74 10.81 15.79
N TYR A 21 2.89 10.49 16.77
CA TYR A 21 1.45 10.79 16.74
C TYR A 21 1.10 12.12 17.40
N LEU A 22 2.06 12.97 17.79
CA LEU A 22 1.78 14.24 18.48
C LEU A 22 0.83 15.15 17.69
N PHE A 23 0.95 15.15 16.36
CA PHE A 23 0.08 15.92 15.45
C PHE A 23 -0.94 15.06 14.71
N MET A 24 -1.29 13.90 15.28
CA MET A 24 -2.24 12.93 14.71
C MET A 24 -1.90 12.50 13.26
N THR A 25 -0.63 12.56 12.88
CA THR A 25 -0.18 12.12 11.56
C THR A 25 -0.02 10.61 11.55
N SER A 26 -0.73 9.94 10.66
CA SER A 26 -0.57 8.49 10.44
C SER A 26 0.72 8.19 9.67
N PRO A 27 1.31 6.98 9.83
CA PRO A 27 2.32 6.52 8.87
C PRO A 27 1.71 6.45 7.46
N VAL A 28 2.54 6.70 6.45
CA VAL A 28 2.14 6.70 5.04
C VAL A 28 2.75 5.50 4.34
N PHE A 29 1.94 4.80 3.54
CA PHE A 29 2.36 3.67 2.73
C PHE A 29 2.03 3.96 1.28
N GLU A 30 3.05 4.06 0.45
CA GLU A 30 2.90 4.35 -0.98
C GLU A 30 3.36 3.14 -1.79
N ILE A 31 2.54 2.74 -2.75
CA ILE A 31 2.83 1.62 -3.63
C ILE A 31 3.01 2.18 -5.04
N TYR A 32 4.19 1.98 -5.59
CA TYR A 32 4.56 2.37 -6.94
C TYR A 32 4.73 1.13 -7.82
N ASP A 33 4.90 1.35 -9.12
CA ASP A 33 5.12 0.29 -10.10
C ASP A 33 6.43 -0.50 -9.87
N ASP A 34 7.39 0.09 -9.18
CA ASP A 34 8.74 -0.43 -8.98
C ASP A 34 9.18 -0.53 -7.51
N ARG A 35 8.37 -0.04 -6.56
CA ARG A 35 8.75 -0.01 -5.14
C ARG A 35 7.55 0.17 -4.20
N ILE A 36 7.77 -0.11 -2.93
CA ILE A 36 6.90 0.29 -1.82
C ILE A 36 7.68 1.24 -0.92
N VAL A 37 7.06 2.36 -0.55
CA VAL A 37 7.61 3.32 0.41
C VAL A 37 6.82 3.22 1.71
N VAL A 38 7.54 3.03 2.82
CA VAL A 38 7.01 3.03 4.18
C VAL A 38 7.57 4.25 4.89
N LEU A 39 6.70 5.19 5.26
CA LEU A 39 7.08 6.46 5.89
C LEU A 39 6.45 6.57 7.27
N SER A 40 7.26 6.87 8.29
CA SER A 40 6.78 7.32 9.59
C SER A 40 7.17 8.77 9.86
N SER A 41 6.29 9.47 10.56
CA SER A 41 6.50 10.83 11.06
C SER A 41 7.44 10.82 12.26
N GLY A 42 8.27 11.85 12.36
CA GLY A 42 9.32 12.00 13.36
C GLY A 42 10.62 11.27 13.00
N GLY A 43 11.75 11.87 13.39
CA GLY A 43 13.09 11.32 13.16
C GLY A 43 13.50 10.23 14.16
N LEU A 44 14.79 10.11 14.46
CA LEU A 44 15.23 9.29 15.60
C LEU A 44 14.96 10.03 16.93
N PRO A 45 14.48 9.34 17.97
CA PRO A 45 14.29 9.96 19.28
C PRO A 45 15.62 10.45 19.86
N PRO A 46 15.62 11.53 20.68
CA PRO A 46 16.82 12.01 21.35
C PRO A 46 17.53 10.87 22.11
N GLY A 47 18.83 10.73 21.89
CA GLY A 47 19.63 9.66 22.49
C GLY A 47 19.71 8.36 21.68
N LEU A 48 19.03 8.26 20.52
CA LEU A 48 19.22 7.16 19.57
C LEU A 48 20.04 7.63 18.36
N SER A 49 21.24 7.08 18.18
CA SER A 49 22.04 7.34 16.98
C SER A 49 21.62 6.45 15.80
N LYS A 50 21.96 6.85 14.56
CA LYS A 50 21.75 6.01 13.36
C LYS A 50 22.45 4.65 13.49
N ASP A 51 23.67 4.60 14.01
CA ASP A 51 24.40 3.35 14.25
C ASP A 51 23.66 2.43 15.23
N GLN A 52 23.14 2.98 16.33
CA GLN A 52 22.35 2.22 17.30
C GLN A 52 21.04 1.72 16.69
N PHE A 53 20.35 2.55 15.92
CA PHE A 53 19.14 2.18 15.18
C PHE A 53 19.39 0.96 14.28
N PHE A 54 20.44 0.99 13.45
CA PHE A 54 20.78 -0.14 12.57
C PHE A 54 21.29 -1.38 13.32
N LYS A 55 21.87 -1.21 14.51
CA LYS A 55 22.17 -2.31 15.45
C LYS A 55 20.94 -2.88 16.15
N GLY A 56 19.74 -2.41 15.82
CA GLY A 56 18.48 -2.89 16.40
C GLY A 56 18.18 -2.30 17.77
N ARG A 57 18.83 -1.22 18.20
CA ARG A 57 18.41 -0.53 19.42
C ARG A 57 17.06 0.15 19.18
N SER A 58 16.10 -0.18 20.03
CA SER A 58 14.77 0.41 20.01
C SER A 58 14.60 1.33 21.22
N LEU A 59 14.14 2.55 20.96
CA LEU A 59 13.68 3.49 21.99
C LEU A 59 12.22 3.86 21.66
N PRO A 60 11.23 3.26 22.33
CA PRO A 60 9.82 3.52 22.06
C PRO A 60 9.43 4.96 22.39
N ARG A 61 8.60 5.55 21.52
CA ARG A 61 7.95 6.84 21.79
C ARG A 61 6.76 6.69 22.75
N SER A 62 5.94 5.67 22.53
CA SER A 62 4.85 5.27 23.44
C SER A 62 5.12 3.85 23.94
N ARG A 63 5.17 3.69 25.26
CA ARG A 63 5.32 2.38 25.91
C ARG A 63 4.03 1.57 25.80
N GLU A 64 2.90 2.25 25.77
CA GLU A 64 1.57 1.68 25.66
C GLU A 64 1.37 1.05 24.29
N LEU A 65 1.71 1.77 23.20
CA LEU A 65 1.67 1.21 21.84
C LEU A 65 2.61 0.02 21.71
N MET A 66 3.85 0.13 22.19
CA MET A 66 4.78 -1.00 22.18
C MET A 66 4.21 -2.21 22.95
N ARG A 67 3.60 -2.01 24.12
CA ARG A 67 2.97 -3.07 24.90
C ARG A 67 1.83 -3.74 24.13
N ILE A 68 0.89 -2.96 23.58
CA ILE A 68 -0.24 -3.49 22.80
C ILE A 68 0.25 -4.37 21.66
N PHE A 69 1.22 -3.92 20.87
CA PHE A 69 1.74 -4.70 19.76
C PHE A 69 2.51 -5.94 20.20
N THR A 70 3.15 -5.88 21.37
CA THR A 70 3.80 -7.05 22.00
C THR A 70 2.77 -8.07 22.46
N ASP A 71 1.72 -7.63 23.15
CA ASP A 71 0.62 -8.47 23.66
C ASP A 71 -0.16 -9.16 22.53
N MET A 72 -0.25 -8.50 21.37
CA MET A 72 -0.87 -9.07 20.16
C MET A 72 0.04 -10.01 19.37
N GLU A 73 1.29 -10.24 19.82
CA GLU A 73 2.31 -11.00 19.07
C GLU A 73 2.57 -10.43 17.66
N LEU A 74 2.28 -9.14 17.47
CA LEU A 74 2.46 -8.41 16.21
C LEU A 74 3.81 -7.70 16.13
N GLY A 75 4.65 -7.84 17.15
CA GLY A 75 6.05 -7.40 17.16
C GLY A 75 6.96 -8.47 17.74
N GLU A 76 8.23 -8.50 17.34
CA GLU A 76 9.22 -9.39 17.94
C GLU A 76 9.88 -8.78 19.19
N GLN A 77 10.54 -9.66 19.98
CA GLN A 77 11.38 -9.25 21.09
C GLN A 77 12.34 -8.13 20.66
N LEU A 78 12.46 -7.11 21.51
CA LEU A 78 13.25 -5.90 21.28
C LEU A 78 14.60 -6.20 20.60
N GLY A 79 14.74 -5.71 19.36
CA GLY A 79 16.01 -5.63 18.64
C GLY A 79 16.26 -6.62 17.52
N SER A 80 15.40 -7.62 17.30
CA SER A 80 15.48 -8.48 16.11
C SER A 80 14.86 -7.86 14.86
N GLY A 81 13.88 -6.95 15.02
CA GLY A 81 13.10 -6.37 13.92
C GLY A 81 13.96 -5.73 12.83
N MET A 82 14.83 -4.79 13.20
CA MET A 82 15.76 -4.18 12.27
C MET A 82 16.64 -5.21 11.55
N GLN A 83 17.10 -6.23 12.26
CA GLN A 83 17.96 -7.27 11.68
C GLN A 83 17.22 -8.12 10.63
N LYS A 84 15.90 -8.31 10.74
CA LYS A 84 15.14 -8.98 9.66
C LYS A 84 15.17 -8.17 8.37
N ILE A 85 15.00 -6.86 8.48
CA ILE A 85 15.05 -5.97 7.32
C ILE A 85 16.45 -6.02 6.72
N LEU A 86 17.48 -5.87 7.57
CA LEU A 86 18.87 -5.82 7.14
C LEU A 86 19.45 -7.14 6.60
N ARG A 87 18.80 -8.28 6.89
CA ARG A 87 19.14 -9.57 6.25
C ARG A 87 18.76 -9.62 4.77
N ALA A 88 17.73 -8.86 4.39
CA ALA A 88 17.19 -8.86 3.03
C ALA A 88 17.55 -7.58 2.25
N TYR A 89 17.75 -6.47 2.95
CA TYR A 89 17.96 -5.16 2.34
C TYR A 89 19.14 -4.42 2.96
N PRO A 90 19.86 -3.62 2.18
CA PRO A 90 20.94 -2.80 2.70
C PRO A 90 20.39 -1.59 3.48
N THR A 91 21.21 -0.95 4.30
CA THR A 91 20.83 0.22 5.11
C THR A 91 20.35 1.43 4.27
N GLU A 92 20.73 1.46 3.01
CA GLU A 92 20.49 2.49 2.01
C GLU A 92 19.02 2.58 1.60
N ILE A 93 18.21 1.57 1.93
CA ILE A 93 16.75 1.70 1.78
C ILE A 93 16.17 2.75 2.73
N PHE A 94 16.89 3.12 3.79
CA PHE A 94 16.43 4.05 4.80
C PHE A 94 16.89 5.48 4.52
N ASP A 95 15.92 6.41 4.42
CA ASP A 95 16.16 7.84 4.54
C ASP A 95 15.68 8.32 5.91
N ILE A 96 16.60 8.89 6.69
CA ILE A 96 16.35 9.26 8.09
C ILE A 96 16.72 10.73 8.26
N SER A 97 15.70 11.54 8.55
CA SER A 97 15.81 12.95 8.86
C SER A 97 15.39 13.23 10.32
N GLY A 98 15.33 14.51 10.70
CA GLY A 98 14.76 14.91 11.99
C GLY A 98 13.24 14.80 12.06
N SER A 99 12.56 14.81 10.91
CA SER A 99 11.11 14.89 10.80
C SER A 99 10.44 13.62 10.29
N PHE A 100 11.21 12.66 9.76
CA PHE A 100 10.68 11.39 9.27
C PHE A 100 11.72 10.28 9.27
N ILE A 101 11.23 9.05 9.19
CA ILE A 101 11.99 7.87 8.81
C ILE A 101 11.25 7.21 7.65
N GLN A 102 11.95 7.02 6.53
CA GLN A 102 11.43 6.38 5.32
C GLN A 102 12.21 5.10 5.06
N ALA A 103 11.52 4.03 4.66
CA ALA A 103 12.12 2.82 4.11
C ALA A 103 11.57 2.55 2.70
N THR A 104 12.45 2.36 1.72
CA THR A 104 12.10 2.19 0.31
C THR A 104 12.43 0.78 -0.18
N PHE A 105 11.40 -0.05 -0.38
CA PHE A 105 11.51 -1.43 -0.82
C PHE A 105 11.33 -1.51 -2.33
N TYR A 106 12.42 -1.45 -3.09
CA TYR A 106 12.38 -1.69 -4.53
C TYR A 106 12.01 -3.14 -4.83
N TYR A 107 11.20 -3.32 -5.87
CA TYR A 107 10.85 -4.65 -6.35
C TYR A 107 12.05 -5.30 -7.04
N ASP A 108 12.17 -6.61 -6.82
CA ASP A 108 13.08 -7.43 -7.59
C ASP A 108 12.69 -7.38 -9.07
N LYS A 109 13.59 -6.84 -9.90
CA LYS A 109 13.31 -6.55 -11.32
C LYS A 109 13.02 -7.82 -12.11
N GLU A 110 13.69 -8.92 -11.79
CA GLU A 110 13.54 -10.20 -12.49
C GLU A 110 12.20 -10.84 -12.14
N ALA A 111 11.86 -10.93 -10.85
CA ALA A 111 10.58 -11.42 -10.38
C ALA A 111 9.41 -10.56 -10.91
N LEU A 112 9.60 -9.24 -10.98
CA LEU A 112 8.61 -8.32 -11.53
C LEU A 112 8.43 -8.53 -13.05
N ALA A 113 9.53 -8.75 -13.78
CA ALA A 113 9.47 -9.08 -15.21
C ALA A 113 8.77 -10.42 -15.47
N ILE A 114 9.04 -11.45 -14.66
CA ILE A 114 8.36 -12.74 -14.76
C ILE A 114 6.85 -12.58 -14.54
N LEU A 115 6.43 -11.86 -13.50
CA LEU A 115 5.01 -11.59 -13.24
C LEU A 115 4.34 -10.81 -14.38
N ARG A 116 5.04 -9.83 -14.96
CA ARG A 116 4.53 -9.05 -16.09
C ARG A 116 4.42 -9.90 -17.35
N ASN A 117 5.40 -10.76 -17.62
CA ASN A 117 5.41 -11.66 -18.79
C ASN A 117 4.41 -12.82 -18.67
N GLN A 118 3.90 -13.11 -17.47
CA GLN A 118 2.78 -14.03 -17.29
C GLN A 118 1.44 -13.44 -17.74
N ILE A 119 1.36 -12.12 -17.95
CA ILE A 119 0.20 -11.48 -18.55
C ILE A 119 0.38 -11.53 -20.08
N PRO A 120 -0.50 -12.20 -20.84
CA PRO A 120 -0.42 -12.18 -22.30
C PRO A 120 -0.38 -10.73 -22.82
N GLU A 121 0.47 -10.45 -23.80
CA GLU A 121 0.69 -9.10 -24.33
C GLU A 121 -0.63 -8.45 -24.80
N GLU A 122 -1.51 -9.24 -25.41
CA GLU A 122 -2.87 -8.86 -25.81
C GLU A 122 -3.74 -8.38 -24.62
N VAL A 123 -3.60 -8.99 -23.45
CA VAL A 123 -4.31 -8.58 -22.23
C VAL A 123 -3.72 -7.27 -21.69
N SER A 124 -2.40 -7.10 -21.76
CA SER A 124 -1.72 -5.88 -21.33
C SER A 124 -2.10 -4.68 -22.21
N GLU A 125 -2.12 -4.85 -23.53
CA GLU A 125 -2.54 -3.83 -24.50
C GLU A 125 -4.02 -3.46 -24.32
N ARG A 126 -4.91 -4.44 -24.18
CA ARG A 126 -6.33 -4.18 -23.89
C ARG A 126 -6.49 -3.39 -22.59
N ARG A 127 -5.76 -3.77 -21.54
CA ARG A 127 -5.82 -3.09 -20.23
C ARG A 127 -5.33 -1.64 -20.33
N ALA A 128 -4.23 -1.40 -21.05
CA ALA A 128 -3.72 -0.05 -21.30
C ALA A 128 -4.67 0.81 -22.14
N SER A 129 -5.33 0.21 -23.14
CA SER A 129 -6.36 0.89 -23.94
C SER A 129 -7.55 1.31 -23.08
N VAL A 130 -8.07 0.42 -22.24
CA VAL A 130 -9.19 0.71 -21.34
C VAL A 130 -8.83 1.83 -20.34
N MET A 131 -7.63 1.78 -19.75
CA MET A 131 -7.18 2.83 -18.83
C MET A 131 -7.02 4.20 -19.47
N LYS A 132 -6.69 4.27 -20.77
CA LYS A 132 -6.59 5.55 -21.50
C LYS A 132 -7.95 6.09 -21.96
N MET A 133 -8.93 5.22 -22.15
CA MET A 133 -10.26 5.59 -22.65
C MET A 133 -11.21 6.05 -21.55
N LEU A 134 -10.99 5.61 -20.31
CA LEU A 134 -11.93 5.83 -19.20
C LEU A 134 -11.45 6.87 -18.21
N SER A 135 -12.41 7.63 -17.65
CA SER A 135 -12.17 8.49 -16.51
C SER A 135 -11.75 7.67 -15.26
N PRO A 136 -11.01 8.27 -14.31
CA PRO A 136 -10.63 7.60 -13.07
C PRO A 136 -11.84 7.07 -12.27
N THR A 137 -12.97 7.77 -12.31
CA THR A 137 -14.21 7.34 -11.66
C THR A 137 -14.84 6.14 -12.38
N ALA A 138 -14.87 6.14 -13.72
CA ALA A 138 -15.33 5.00 -14.50
C ALA A 138 -14.49 3.74 -14.27
N LEU A 139 -13.16 3.88 -14.13
CA LEU A 139 -12.29 2.75 -13.77
C LEU A 139 -12.63 2.16 -12.40
N LYS A 140 -12.86 2.99 -11.38
CA LYS A 140 -13.26 2.53 -10.04
C LYS A 140 -14.60 1.80 -10.05
N VAL A 141 -15.59 2.34 -10.77
CA VAL A 141 -16.91 1.73 -10.90
C VAL A 141 -16.82 0.38 -11.62
N LEU A 142 -16.06 0.32 -12.73
CA LEU A 142 -15.86 -0.93 -13.46
C LEU A 142 -15.18 -1.99 -12.60
N ALA A 143 -14.12 -1.63 -11.87
CA ALA A 143 -13.43 -2.54 -10.96
C ALA A 143 -14.35 -3.09 -9.87
N LEU A 144 -15.16 -2.23 -9.23
CA LEU A 144 -16.14 -2.64 -8.22
C LEU A 144 -17.15 -3.66 -8.78
N LEU A 145 -17.68 -3.41 -9.97
CA LEU A 145 -18.66 -4.32 -10.60
C LEU A 145 -18.03 -5.65 -11.04
N MET A 146 -16.74 -5.66 -11.40
CA MET A 146 -16.01 -6.90 -11.71
C MET A 146 -15.76 -7.74 -10.45
N GLU A 147 -15.50 -7.12 -9.32
CA GLU A 147 -15.17 -7.80 -8.06
C GLU A 147 -16.41 -8.25 -7.29
N GLU A 148 -17.41 -7.38 -7.17
CA GLU A 148 -18.57 -7.58 -6.31
C GLU A 148 -19.86 -7.92 -7.08
N GLY A 149 -19.80 -7.90 -8.41
CA GLY A 149 -20.94 -8.22 -9.28
C GLY A 149 -21.96 -7.07 -9.42
N ALA A 150 -23.21 -7.43 -9.72
CA ALA A 150 -24.25 -6.48 -10.10
C ALA A 150 -24.69 -5.58 -8.92
N LYS A 151 -24.68 -4.25 -9.13
CA LYS A 151 -25.03 -3.25 -8.10
C LYS A 151 -25.93 -2.13 -8.61
N THR A 152 -26.77 -1.58 -7.74
CA THR A 152 -27.50 -0.33 -8.02
C THR A 152 -26.56 0.87 -8.00
N ARG A 153 -27.02 2.03 -8.49
CA ARG A 153 -26.22 3.25 -8.41
C ARG A 153 -25.93 3.65 -6.97
N GLU A 154 -26.91 3.50 -6.09
CA GLU A 154 -26.81 3.84 -4.67
C GLU A 154 -25.78 2.94 -3.96
N GLU A 155 -25.74 1.65 -4.31
CA GLU A 155 -24.73 0.71 -3.81
C GLU A 155 -23.32 1.09 -4.29
N ILE A 156 -23.17 1.54 -5.55
CA ILE A 156 -21.88 1.99 -6.11
C ILE A 156 -21.43 3.29 -5.42
N ASP A 157 -22.32 4.29 -5.33
CA ASP A 157 -22.01 5.59 -4.73
C ASP A 157 -21.59 5.44 -3.26
N SER A 158 -22.29 4.56 -2.51
CA SER A 158 -21.98 4.23 -1.12
C SER A 158 -20.66 3.49 -0.97
N ALA A 159 -20.38 2.50 -1.83
CA ALA A 159 -19.15 1.71 -1.75
C ALA A 159 -17.88 2.53 -2.08
N LEU A 160 -18.01 3.51 -2.98
CA LEU A 160 -16.86 4.30 -3.45
C LEU A 160 -16.78 5.71 -2.83
N ASP A 161 -17.76 6.10 -2.01
CA ASP A 161 -17.89 7.43 -1.40
C ASP A 161 -17.77 8.57 -2.44
N LEU A 162 -18.46 8.43 -3.57
CA LEU A 162 -18.44 9.38 -4.70
C LEU A 162 -19.72 9.28 -5.55
N SER A 163 -19.98 10.25 -6.44
CA SER A 163 -21.07 10.13 -7.41
C SER A 163 -20.63 9.41 -8.68
N SER A 164 -21.29 8.31 -9.02
CA SER A 164 -20.97 7.44 -10.14
C SER A 164 -21.74 7.78 -11.43
N GLY A 165 -22.56 8.85 -11.44
CA GLY A 165 -23.51 9.12 -12.52
C GLY A 165 -22.87 9.20 -13.91
N ASP A 166 -21.90 10.09 -14.06
CA ASP A 166 -21.19 10.27 -15.33
C ASP A 166 -20.38 9.03 -15.71
N ALA A 167 -19.77 8.38 -14.72
CA ALA A 167 -19.00 7.15 -14.89
C ALA A 167 -19.87 5.99 -15.43
N VAL A 168 -21.09 5.83 -14.91
CA VAL A 168 -22.02 4.80 -15.38
C VAL A 168 -22.49 5.10 -16.82
N VAL A 169 -22.71 6.37 -17.15
CA VAL A 169 -23.07 6.78 -18.52
C VAL A 169 -21.92 6.49 -19.48
N GLU A 170 -20.69 6.86 -19.10
CA GLU A 170 -19.46 6.62 -19.86
C GLU A 170 -19.25 5.12 -20.13
N LEU A 171 -19.27 4.28 -19.08
CA LEU A 171 -19.09 2.84 -19.19
C LEU A 171 -20.16 2.17 -20.07
N ARG A 172 -21.41 2.64 -20.00
CA ARG A 172 -22.49 2.18 -20.89
C ARG A 172 -22.28 2.65 -22.32
N GLY A 173 -21.80 3.88 -22.53
CA GLY A 173 -21.44 4.42 -23.84
C GLY A 173 -20.36 3.60 -24.54
N HIS A 174 -19.38 3.10 -23.77
CA HIS A 174 -18.37 2.16 -24.25
C HIS A 174 -18.85 0.71 -24.34
N GLY A 175 -20.08 0.41 -23.90
CA GLY A 175 -20.65 -0.93 -23.94
C GLY A 175 -19.99 -1.92 -22.97
N LEU A 176 -19.31 -1.44 -21.93
CA LEU A 176 -18.60 -2.26 -20.94
C LEU A 176 -19.51 -2.78 -19.83
N ILE A 177 -20.60 -2.06 -19.56
CA ILE A 177 -21.62 -2.46 -18.59
C ILE A 177 -23.02 -2.39 -19.22
N THR A 178 -23.93 -3.19 -18.69
CA THR A 178 -25.36 -3.14 -19.02
C THR A 178 -26.18 -2.84 -17.78
N LYS A 179 -27.43 -2.42 -17.97
CA LYS A 179 -28.40 -2.22 -16.89
C LYS A 179 -29.47 -3.31 -16.97
N GLU A 180 -29.61 -4.08 -15.90
CA GLU A 180 -30.68 -5.06 -15.71
C GLU A 180 -31.53 -4.62 -14.52
N SER A 181 -32.81 -4.34 -14.77
CA SER A 181 -33.70 -3.72 -13.78
C SER A 181 -33.12 -2.40 -13.25
N ASP A 182 -32.74 -2.33 -11.99
CA ASP A 182 -32.13 -1.21 -11.29
C ASP A 182 -30.60 -1.36 -11.11
N LYS A 183 -30.03 -2.51 -11.49
CA LYS A 183 -28.61 -2.83 -11.29
C LYS A 183 -27.78 -2.69 -12.56
N TYR A 184 -26.53 -2.33 -12.39
CA TYR A 184 -25.49 -2.35 -13.40
C TYR A 184 -24.58 -3.55 -13.20
N LEU A 185 -24.16 -4.18 -14.29
CA LEU A 185 -23.24 -5.30 -14.30
C LEU A 185 -22.33 -5.23 -15.52
N VAL A 186 -21.14 -5.81 -15.39
CA VAL A 186 -20.17 -5.93 -16.48
C VAL A 186 -20.73 -6.88 -17.54
N ARG A 187 -20.53 -6.51 -18.81
CA ARG A 187 -20.89 -7.37 -19.96
C ARG A 187 -19.90 -8.49 -20.19
#